data_AF-A0A2G2UVP6-F1
#
_entry.id   AF-A0A2G2UVP6-F1
#
_cell.length_a   1.000
_cell.length_b   1.000
_cell.length_c   1.000
_cell.angle_alpha   90.00
_cell.angle_beta   90.00
_cell.angle_gamma   90.00
#
_symmetry.space_group_name_H-M   'P 1'
#
loop_
_entity.id
_entity.type
_entity.pdbx_description
1 polymer ?
#
loop_
_entity_poly.entity_id
_entity_poly.type
_entity_poly.pdbx_seq_one_letter_code
_entity_poly.pdbx_strand_id
1 'polypeptide(L)'
;MSDKVTIYFHVLHSLVIPNEVVQAIFSACRSGNFDLANKEVNNVIAKGYPVSQMLSQLYDIVVDADDISDEQKARICKKFSEADKCLVDGADERLQLLNVASSTMQAPSNMPQDMVY
;
A
#
# COMPACT_ATOMS: atom_id res chain seq x y z
N MET A 1 28.50 -21.12 -15.93
CA MET A 1 27.09 -21.17 -16.32
C MET A 1 26.31 -20.75 -15.09
N SER A 2 26.34 -19.47 -14.75
CA SER A 2 25.65 -18.94 -13.57
C SER A 2 24.26 -18.51 -14.00
N ASP A 3 23.26 -19.06 -13.33
CA ASP A 3 21.89 -19.17 -13.83
C ASP A 3 21.24 -17.81 -14.08
N LYS A 4 20.78 -17.63 -15.32
CA LYS A 4 19.93 -16.49 -15.73
C LYS A 4 18.71 -16.35 -14.80
N VAL A 5 18.25 -17.43 -14.17
CA VAL A 5 17.11 -17.46 -13.23
C VAL A 5 17.36 -16.60 -11.98
N THR A 6 18.57 -16.59 -11.42
CA THR A 6 18.90 -15.75 -10.25
C THR A 6 18.98 -14.26 -10.63
N ILE A 7 19.46 -13.96 -11.85
CA ILE A 7 19.49 -12.59 -12.37
C ILE A 7 18.07 -12.08 -12.64
N TYR A 8 17.18 -12.89 -13.20
CA TYR A 8 15.77 -12.51 -13.39
C TYR A 8 15.03 -12.26 -12.07
N PHE A 9 15.28 -13.07 -11.05
CA PHE A 9 14.71 -12.85 -9.71
C PHE A 9 15.24 -11.55 -9.06
N HIS A 10 16.53 -11.23 -9.24
CA HIS A 10 17.12 -10.00 -8.71
C HIS A 10 16.70 -8.75 -9.50
N VAL A 11 16.45 -8.85 -10.80
CA VAL A 11 15.94 -7.75 -11.66
C VAL A 11 14.46 -7.45 -11.37
N LEU A 12 13.65 -8.44 -10.99
CA LEU A 12 12.27 -8.20 -10.53
C LEU A 12 12.21 -7.53 -9.14
N HIS A 13 13.22 -7.73 -8.30
CA HIS A 13 13.42 -7.03 -7.02
C HIS A 13 14.14 -5.67 -7.13
N SER A 14 14.53 -5.22 -8.33
CA SER A 14 15.43 -4.06 -8.49
C SER A 14 14.78 -2.68 -8.36
N LEU A 15 13.55 -2.57 -7.84
CA LEU A 15 12.90 -1.29 -7.53
C LEU A 15 12.19 -1.32 -6.16
N VAL A 16 12.76 -2.03 -5.18
CA VAL A 16 12.32 -1.94 -3.78
C VAL A 16 12.31 -0.46 -3.38
N ILE A 17 11.14 0.05 -2.98
CA ILE A 17 11.03 1.44 -2.55
C ILE A 17 11.75 1.56 -1.21
N PRO A 18 12.56 2.61 -1.01
CA PRO A 18 13.26 2.80 0.25
C PRO A 18 12.30 2.75 1.43
N ASN A 19 12.66 1.96 2.45
CA ASN A 19 11.80 1.73 3.61
C ASN A 19 11.35 3.04 4.28
N GLU A 20 12.19 4.08 4.27
CA GLU A 20 11.85 5.42 4.77
C GLU A 20 10.58 6.00 4.12
N VAL A 21 10.40 5.78 2.81
CA VAL A 21 9.23 6.27 2.07
C VAL A 21 7.98 5.46 2.44
N VAL A 22 8.13 4.14 2.54
CA VAL A 22 7.03 3.23 2.92
C VAL A 22 6.59 3.50 4.36
N GLN A 23 7.54 3.72 5.26
CA GLN A 23 7.27 4.08 6.66
C GLN A 23 6.67 5.48 6.79
N ALA A 24 7.06 6.44 5.95
CA ALA A 24 6.48 7.78 5.96
C ALA A 24 4.99 7.75 5.61
N ILE A 25 4.60 7.03 4.54
CA ILE A 25 3.19 6.90 4.18
C ILE A 25 2.41 6.08 5.23
N PHE A 26 2.99 5.00 5.78
CA PHE A 26 2.36 4.22 6.85
C PHE A 26 2.13 5.06 8.13
N SER A 27 3.14 5.83 8.54
CA SER A 27 3.05 6.73 9.70
C SER A 27 2.03 7.84 9.48
N ALA A 28 1.98 8.41 8.27
CA ALA A 28 0.97 9.38 7.90
C ALA A 28 -0.44 8.77 7.98
N CYS A 29 -0.62 7.52 7.52
CA CYS A 29 -1.90 6.83 7.66
C CYS A 29 -2.28 6.63 9.13
N ARG A 30 -1.36 6.18 9.97
CA ARG A 30 -1.60 5.98 11.41
C ARG A 30 -1.91 7.26 12.17
N SER A 31 -1.45 8.40 11.68
CA SER A 31 -1.75 9.70 12.31
C SER A 31 -3.23 10.12 12.16
N GLY A 32 -3.97 9.51 11.21
CA GLY A 32 -5.32 9.93 10.85
C GLY A 32 -5.39 11.29 10.14
N ASN A 33 -4.25 11.91 9.85
CA ASN A 33 -4.17 13.19 9.16
C ASN A 33 -4.14 12.98 7.65
N PHE A 34 -5.29 13.23 7.01
CA PHE A 34 -5.44 13.06 5.57
C PHE A 34 -4.49 13.94 4.76
N ASP A 35 -4.21 15.17 5.19
CA ASP A 35 -3.31 16.07 4.47
C ASP A 35 -1.88 15.53 4.46
N LEU A 36 -1.43 14.92 5.55
CA LEU A 36 -0.14 14.24 5.62
C LEU A 36 -0.10 13.01 4.72
N ALA A 37 -1.15 12.18 4.74
CA ALA A 37 -1.23 11.01 3.87
C ALA A 37 -1.23 11.41 2.39
N ASN A 38 -2.03 12.40 2.01
CA ASN A 38 -2.10 12.93 0.65
C ASN A 38 -0.76 13.55 0.21
N LYS A 39 -0.04 14.21 1.11
CA LYS A 39 1.32 14.70 0.84
C LYS A 39 2.28 13.56 0.52
N GLU A 40 2.30 12.50 1.31
CA GLU A 40 3.19 11.36 1.05
C GLU A 40 2.79 10.57 -0.21
N VAL A 41 1.48 10.45 -0.50
CA VAL A 41 1.01 9.92 -1.79
C VAL A 41 1.56 10.74 -2.96
N ASN A 42 1.46 12.07 -2.90
CA ASN A 42 2.00 12.93 -3.95
C ASN A 42 3.52 12.82 -4.08
N ASN A 43 4.24 12.64 -2.96
CA ASN A 43 5.69 12.41 -2.94
C ASN A 43 6.06 11.10 -3.66
N VAL A 44 5.30 10.03 -3.45
CA VAL A 44 5.47 8.74 -4.12
C VAL A 44 5.29 8.87 -5.63
N ILE A 45 4.20 9.52 -6.06
CA ILE A 45 3.90 9.75 -7.47
C ILE A 45 4.95 10.66 -8.12
N ALA A 46 5.34 11.76 -7.47
CA ALA A 46 6.32 12.70 -8.00
C ALA A 46 7.72 12.09 -8.17
N LYS A 47 8.07 11.10 -7.33
CA LYS A 47 9.33 10.35 -7.44
C LYS A 47 9.26 9.21 -8.46
N GLY A 48 8.09 8.93 -9.04
CA GLY A 48 7.89 7.88 -10.04
C GLY A 48 8.04 6.47 -9.47
N TYR A 49 7.78 6.28 -8.18
CA TYR A 49 7.80 4.92 -7.62
C TYR A 49 6.59 4.12 -8.10
N PRO A 50 6.76 2.84 -8.47
CA PRO A 50 5.63 2.00 -8.87
C PRO A 50 4.63 1.85 -7.72
N VAL A 51 3.37 2.23 -7.96
CA VAL A 51 2.35 2.16 -6.90
C VAL A 51 2.04 0.72 -6.50
N SER A 52 2.06 -0.23 -7.44
CA SER A 52 1.91 -1.65 -7.13
C SER A 52 2.99 -2.17 -6.16
N GLN A 53 4.23 -1.70 -6.30
CA GLN A 53 5.32 -2.03 -5.38
C GLN A 53 5.11 -1.37 -4.01
N MET A 54 4.65 -0.11 -3.99
CA MET A 54 4.30 0.59 -2.75
C MET A 54 3.20 -0.13 -1.99
N LEU A 55 2.16 -0.57 -2.69
CA LEU A 55 1.06 -1.33 -2.11
C LEU A 55 1.54 -2.66 -1.54
N SER A 56 2.40 -3.38 -2.26
CA SER A 56 2.98 -4.64 -1.78
C SER A 56 3.80 -4.46 -0.49
N GLN A 57 4.69 -3.46 -0.44
CA GLN A 57 5.49 -3.22 0.77
C GLN A 57 4.67 -2.69 1.95
N LEU A 58 3.62 -1.91 1.69
CA LEU A 58 2.69 -1.48 2.74
C LEU A 58 1.86 -2.64 3.27
N TYR A 59 1.45 -3.56 2.39
CA TYR A 59 0.73 -4.77 2.77
C TYR A 59 1.55 -5.60 3.77
N ASP A 60 2.83 -5.84 3.48
CA ASP A 60 3.72 -6.58 4.37
C ASP A 60 3.78 -5.94 5.78
N ILE A 61 3.92 -4.60 5.84
CA ILE A 61 3.92 -3.85 7.12
C ILE A 61 2.60 -4.01 7.88
N VAL A 62 1.46 -3.95 7.19
CA VAL A 62 0.14 -4.07 7.82
C VAL A 62 -0.11 -5.49 8.34
N VAL A 63 0.30 -6.51 7.59
CA VAL A 63 0.15 -7.91 8.00
C VAL A 63 1.02 -8.24 9.22
N ASP A 64 2.23 -7.68 9.27
CA ASP A 64 3.18 -7.87 10.38
C ASP A 64 2.90 -6.95 11.59
N ALA A 65 1.94 -6.03 11.50
CA ALA A 65 1.62 -5.12 12.61
C ALA A 65 0.87 -5.85 13.74
N ASP A 66 1.49 -5.97 14.92
CA ASP A 66 0.88 -6.61 16.10
C ASP A 66 -0.24 -5.77 16.75
N ASP A 67 -0.27 -4.46 16.48
CA ASP A 67 -1.23 -3.52 17.07
C ASP A 67 -2.49 -3.31 16.22
N ILE A 68 -2.68 -4.13 15.18
CA ILE A 68 -3.85 -4.17 14.31
C ILE A 68 -4.52 -5.54 14.48
N SER A 69 -5.82 -5.58 14.79
CA SER A 69 -6.54 -6.85 14.95
C SER A 69 -6.71 -7.59 13.62
N ASP A 70 -6.90 -8.91 13.64
CA ASP A 70 -7.10 -9.71 12.42
C ASP A 70 -8.32 -9.24 11.60
N GLU A 71 -9.38 -8.75 12.25
CA GLU A 71 -10.54 -8.19 11.56
C GLU A 71 -10.17 -6.90 10.81
N GLN A 72 -9.38 -6.04 11.44
CA GLN A 72 -8.88 -4.81 10.84
C GLN A 72 -7.92 -5.11 9.69
N LYS A 73 -6.99 -6.06 9.89
CA LYS A 73 -6.10 -6.55 8.82
C LYS A 73 -6.91 -7.06 7.64
N ALA A 74 -7.92 -7.91 7.86
CA ALA A 74 -8.75 -8.44 6.78
C ALA A 74 -9.45 -7.33 5.97
N ARG A 75 -10.02 -6.32 6.65
CA ARG A 75 -10.65 -5.16 6.00
C ARG A 75 -9.65 -4.34 5.18
N ILE A 76 -8.48 -4.06 5.74
CA ILE A 76 -7.41 -3.34 5.03
C ILE A 76 -6.92 -4.17 3.82
N CYS A 77 -6.64 -5.46 4.00
CA CYS A 77 -6.17 -6.36 2.94
C CYS A 77 -7.15 -6.45 1.77
N LYS A 78 -8.46 -6.41 2.05
CA LYS A 78 -9.48 -6.30 1.00
C LYS A 78 -9.29 -5.04 0.15
N LYS A 79 -9.00 -3.90 0.79
CA LYS A 79 -8.76 -2.63 0.09
C LYS A 79 -7.48 -2.64 -0.73
N PHE A 80 -6.41 -3.29 -0.25
CA PHE A 80 -5.23 -3.56 -1.07
C PHE A 80 -5.57 -4.38 -2.32
N SER A 81 -6.35 -5.45 -2.15
CA SER A 81 -6.74 -6.33 -3.28
C SER A 81 -7.61 -5.62 -4.33
N GLU A 82 -8.55 -4.78 -3.88
CA GLU A 82 -9.36 -3.94 -4.77
C GLU A 82 -8.50 -2.95 -5.56
N ALA A 83 -7.55 -2.28 -4.89
CA ALA A 83 -6.65 -1.33 -5.52
C ALA A 83 -5.71 -2.01 -6.52
N ASP A 84 -5.11 -3.15 -6.18
CA ASP A 84 -4.25 -3.92 -7.08
C ASP A 84 -5.00 -4.36 -8.34
N LYS A 85 -6.24 -4.84 -8.19
CA LYS A 85 -7.08 -5.13 -9.35
C LYS A 85 -7.30 -3.89 -10.21
N CYS A 86 -7.66 -2.75 -9.60
CA CYS A 86 -7.86 -1.52 -10.33
C CYS A 86 -6.58 -1.05 -11.07
N LEU A 87 -5.40 -1.23 -10.48
CA LEU A 87 -4.12 -0.92 -11.14
C LEU A 87 -3.90 -1.81 -12.38
N VAL A 88 -4.19 -3.12 -12.27
CA VAL A 88 -4.13 -4.05 -13.41
C VAL A 88 -5.10 -3.63 -14.52
N ASP A 89 -6.28 -3.13 -14.15
CA ASP A 89 -7.28 -2.62 -15.09
C ASP A 89 -6.92 -1.22 -15.66
N GLY A 90 -5.77 -0.65 -15.29
CA GLY A 90 -5.29 0.64 -15.81
C GLY A 90 -5.89 1.87 -15.13
N ALA A 91 -6.38 1.74 -13.89
CA ALA A 91 -6.87 2.86 -13.10
C ALA A 91 -5.76 3.83 -12.68
N ASP A 92 -6.15 5.06 -12.30
CA ASP A 92 -5.23 6.09 -11.84
C ASP A 92 -4.49 5.68 -10.56
N GLU A 93 -3.17 5.61 -10.66
CA GLU A 93 -2.27 5.11 -9.62
C GLU A 93 -2.38 5.92 -8.32
N ARG A 94 -2.47 7.25 -8.43
CA ARG A 94 -2.57 8.16 -7.28
C ARG A 94 -3.88 7.93 -6.52
N LEU A 95 -5.00 7.80 -7.25
CA LEU A 95 -6.31 7.52 -6.64
C LEU A 95 -6.33 6.18 -5.93
N GLN A 96 -5.73 5.13 -6.52
CA GLN A 96 -5.66 3.82 -5.86
C GLN A 96 -4.83 3.87 -4.58
N LEU A 97 -3.65 4.50 -4.62
CA LEU A 97 -2.80 4.63 -3.44
C LEU A 97 -3.48 5.45 -2.33
N LEU A 98 -4.15 6.55 -2.69
CA LEU A 98 -4.87 7.39 -1.74
C LEU A 98 -6.08 6.67 -1.11
N ASN A 99 -6.77 5.84 -1.89
CA ASN A 99 -7.89 5.02 -1.40
C ASN A 99 -7.43 4.01 -0.33
N VAL A 100 -6.32 3.31 -0.58
CA VAL A 100 -5.71 2.39 0.38
C VAL A 100 -5.20 3.12 1.61
N ALA A 101 -4.49 4.24 1.43
CA ALA A 101 -4.02 5.08 2.53
C ALA A 101 -5.20 5.49 3.43
N SER A 102 -6.28 6.02 2.84
CA SER A 102 -7.49 6.44 3.55
C SER A 102 -8.18 5.31 4.28
N SER A 103 -8.25 4.13 3.67
CA SER A 103 -8.83 2.94 4.30
C SER A 103 -8.00 2.47 5.49
N THR A 104 -6.67 2.53 5.38
CA THR A 104 -5.74 2.19 6.45
C THR A 104 -5.87 3.16 7.63
N MET A 105 -6.15 4.45 7.37
CA MET A 105 -6.45 5.43 8.42
C MET A 105 -7.74 5.12 9.18
N GLN A 106 -8.73 4.55 8.49
CA GLN A 106 -10.07 4.31 9.03
C GLN A 106 -10.23 2.97 9.75
N ALA A 107 -9.35 2.00 9.50
CA ALA A 107 -9.42 0.68 10.14
C ALA A 107 -9.47 0.67 11.69
N PRO A 108 -8.86 1.62 12.44
CA PRO A 108 -9.05 1.75 13.88
C PRO A 108 -10.48 2.17 14.28
N SER A 109 -11.22 2.79 13.37
CA SER A 109 -12.57 3.31 13.58
C SER A 109 -13.56 2.23 13.14
N ASN A 110 -14.38 1.73 14.05
CA ASN A 110 -15.36 0.65 13.87
C ASN A 110 -16.51 0.94 12.87
N MET A 111 -16.25 1.65 11.76
CA MET A 111 -17.26 1.94 10.77
C MET A 111 -17.60 0.66 9.98
N PRO A 112 -18.87 0.22 9.95
CA PRO A 112 -19.26 -0.92 9.14
C PRO A 112 -19.06 -0.59 7.66
N GLN A 113 -18.25 -1.39 6.96
CA GLN A 113 -18.15 -1.31 5.51
C GLN A 113 -19.23 -2.23 4.92
N ASP A 114 -20.19 -1.64 4.22
CA ASP A 114 -21.19 -2.38 3.43
C ASP A 114 -20.45 -3.32 2.47
N MET A 115 -20.57 -4.63 2.74
CA MET A 115 -20.07 -5.68 1.87
C MET A 115 -21.03 -5.82 0.69
N VAL A 116 -20.88 -4.95 -0.32
CA VAL A 116 -21.47 -5.21 -1.62
C VAL A 116 -20.55 -6.19 -2.34
N TYR A 117 -21.06 -7.40 -2.57
CA TYR A 117 -20.44 -8.48 -3.35
C TYR A 117 -20.64 -8.27 -4.85
#